data_AF-A0A356TPL5-F1
#
_entry.id   AF-A0A356TPL5-F1
#
_cell.length_a   1.000
_cell.length_b   1.000
_cell.length_c   1.000
_cell.angle_alpha   90.00
_cell.angle_beta   90.00
_cell.angle_gamma   90.00
#
_symmetry.space_group_name_H-M   'P 1'
#
loop_
_entity.id
_entity.type
_entity.pdbx_description
1 polymer ?
#
loop_
_entity_poly.entity_id
_entity_poly.type
_entity_poly.pdbx_seq_one_letter_code
_entity_poly.pdbx_strand_id
1 'polypeptide(L)'
;MAPWRRARICGRSEMTSIRERFGADHAALQRSLDALGNASEGADASELVRVWREFEAGLRAHLEVEEAELFPLLPDRAERTALERDHERFREQLDELGLQVEVHAIRKESVDTLCEALRAHAAREDAVLYRVADERGLTDGPSLLDRPLVR
;
A
#
# COMPACT_ATOMS: atom_id res chain seq x y z
N MET A 1 37.89 39.06 13.24
CA MET A 1 38.36 37.67 13.45
C MET A 1 37.51 37.02 14.55
N ALA A 2 36.63 36.11 14.17
CA ALA A 2 36.11 34.96 14.93
C ALA A 2 34.97 34.31 14.09
N PRO A 3 35.17 33.13 13.48
CA PRO A 3 34.14 32.48 12.66
C PRO A 3 33.35 31.50 13.54
N TRP A 4 32.07 31.79 13.79
CA TRP A 4 31.20 30.88 14.51
C TRP A 4 30.51 29.93 13.52
N ARG A 5 31.12 28.75 13.42
CA ARG A 5 30.50 27.42 13.24
C ARG A 5 29.35 27.34 12.23
N ARG A 6 29.66 26.77 11.06
CA ARG A 6 28.71 26.04 10.23
C ARG A 6 28.07 24.93 11.08
N ALA A 7 26.81 25.12 11.48
CA ALA A 7 25.98 24.01 11.91
C ALA A 7 25.80 23.09 10.70
N ARG A 8 26.46 21.92 10.72
CA ARG A 8 26.10 20.83 9.84
C ARG A 8 24.72 20.37 10.30
N ILE A 9 23.68 20.68 9.54
CA ILE A 9 22.45 19.90 9.59
C ILE A 9 22.82 18.57 8.95
N CYS A 10 23.39 17.67 9.75
CA CYS A 10 23.31 16.24 9.47
C CYS A 10 21.86 15.89 9.77
N GLY A 11 20.97 16.09 8.79
CA GLY A 11 19.68 15.42 8.80
C GLY A 11 20.00 13.93 8.80
N ARG A 12 19.89 13.31 9.97
CA ARG A 12 19.90 11.86 10.08
C ARG A 12 18.64 11.45 9.32
N SER A 13 18.76 10.99 8.08
CA SER A 13 17.68 10.24 7.45
C SER A 13 17.37 9.11 8.40
N GLU A 14 16.26 9.21 9.13
CA GLU A 14 15.81 8.14 9.99
C GLU A 14 15.48 6.99 9.04
N MET A 15 16.31 5.95 9.08
CA MET A 15 16.12 4.75 8.30
C MET A 15 14.92 4.01 8.89
N THR A 16 13.74 4.25 8.35
CA THR A 16 12.50 3.56 8.73
C THR A 16 12.60 2.10 8.30
N SER A 17 12.13 1.16 9.13
CA SER A 17 12.12 -0.26 8.73
C SER A 17 11.12 -0.50 7.60
N ILE A 18 11.35 -1.53 6.79
CA ILE A 18 10.39 -1.93 5.75
C ILE A 18 9.03 -2.21 6.37
N ARG A 19 9.00 -2.93 7.50
CA ARG A 19 7.76 -3.18 8.26
C ARG A 19 7.01 -1.91 8.65
N GLU A 20 7.72 -0.89 9.14
CA GLU A 20 7.08 0.37 9.55
C GLU A 20 6.54 1.15 8.34
N ARG A 21 7.28 1.19 7.24
CA ARG A 21 6.86 1.87 6.02
C ARG A 21 5.63 1.21 5.37
N PHE A 22 5.73 -0.07 5.04
CA PHE A 22 4.62 -0.76 4.36
C PHE A 22 3.43 -0.96 5.29
N GLY A 23 3.66 -1.08 6.60
CA GLY A 23 2.58 -1.01 7.60
C GLY A 23 1.85 0.34 7.59
N ALA A 24 2.55 1.46 7.40
CA ALA A 24 1.93 2.77 7.23
C ALA A 24 1.16 2.90 5.92
N ASP A 25 1.66 2.32 4.83
CA ASP A 25 0.98 2.25 3.53
C ASP A 25 -0.33 1.45 3.65
N HIS A 26 -0.30 0.28 4.30
CA HIS A 26 -1.51 -0.49 4.63
C HIS A 26 -2.52 0.31 5.45
N ALA A 27 -2.06 1.03 6.47
CA ALA A 27 -2.95 1.87 7.28
C ALA A 27 -3.56 3.01 6.44
N ALA A 28 -2.83 3.57 5.47
CA ALA A 28 -3.34 4.59 4.57
C ALA A 28 -4.40 4.03 3.61
N LEU A 29 -4.11 2.90 2.96
CA LEU A 29 -5.05 2.20 2.08
C LEU A 29 -6.34 1.80 2.81
N GLN A 30 -6.21 1.33 4.05
CA GLN A 30 -7.35 0.99 4.89
C GLN A 30 -8.25 2.20 5.18
N ARG A 31 -7.66 3.36 5.50
CA ARG A 31 -8.44 4.60 5.71
C ARG A 31 -9.17 5.02 4.44
N SER A 32 -8.55 4.88 3.27
CA SER A 32 -9.19 5.20 1.99
C SER A 32 -10.35 4.24 1.68
N LEU A 33 -10.23 2.96 1.99
CA LEU A 33 -11.33 1.98 1.85
C LEU A 33 -12.48 2.26 2.81
N ASP A 34 -12.19 2.60 4.06
CA ASP A 34 -13.24 2.97 5.02
C ASP A 34 -13.98 4.24 4.55
N ALA A 35 -13.25 5.20 3.97
CA ALA A 35 -13.85 6.39 3.36
C ALA A 35 -14.74 6.04 2.15
N LEU A 36 -14.32 5.10 1.29
CA LEU A 36 -15.12 4.60 0.18
C LEU A 36 -16.41 3.91 0.65
N GLY A 37 -16.31 3.06 1.67
CA GLY A 37 -17.46 2.38 2.26
C GLY A 37 -18.49 3.39 2.78
N ASN A 38 -18.05 4.41 3.50
CA ASN A 38 -18.93 5.49 3.99
C ASN A 38 -19.49 6.36 2.87
N ALA A 39 -18.70 6.66 1.84
CA ALA A 39 -19.11 7.46 0.68
C ALA A 39 -20.17 6.74 -0.18
N SER A 40 -20.11 5.41 -0.28
CA SER A 40 -21.05 4.61 -1.08
C SER A 40 -22.52 4.72 -0.60
N GLU A 41 -22.76 5.21 0.61
CA GLU A 41 -24.10 5.37 1.19
C GLU A 41 -24.67 6.80 1.07
N GLY A 42 -23.90 7.79 0.58
CA GLY A 42 -24.40 9.17 0.52
C GLY A 42 -23.50 10.26 -0.08
N ALA A 43 -22.33 9.93 -0.63
CA ALA A 43 -21.49 10.89 -1.34
C ALA A 43 -22.03 11.19 -2.75
N ASP A 44 -21.66 12.35 -3.29
CA ASP A 44 -21.87 12.63 -4.71
C ASP A 44 -21.01 11.68 -5.56
N ALA A 45 -21.57 11.25 -6.68
CA ALA A 45 -20.95 10.40 -7.69
C ALA A 45 -19.50 10.80 -8.04
N SER A 46 -19.24 12.09 -8.18
CA SER A 46 -17.92 12.62 -8.54
C SER A 46 -16.88 12.43 -7.44
N GLU A 47 -17.29 12.54 -6.18
CA GLU A 47 -16.42 12.35 -5.02
C GLU A 47 -16.07 10.87 -4.86
N LEU A 48 -17.04 9.98 -5.07
CA LEU A 48 -16.81 8.54 -5.04
C LEU A 48 -15.79 8.10 -6.10
N VAL A 49 -15.91 8.61 -7.33
CA VAL A 49 -14.94 8.36 -8.41
C VAL A 49 -13.54 8.88 -8.05
N ARG A 50 -13.46 10.09 -7.47
CA ARG A 50 -12.17 10.69 -7.07
C ARG A 50 -11.47 9.83 -6.01
N VAL A 51 -12.17 9.51 -4.92
CA VAL A 51 -11.62 8.69 -3.83
C VAL A 51 -11.23 7.31 -4.34
N TRP A 52 -12.03 6.71 -5.23
CA TRP A 52 -11.71 5.40 -5.81
C TRP A 52 -10.40 5.43 -6.59
N ARG A 53 -10.21 6.42 -7.47
CA ARG A 53 -9.00 6.54 -8.29
C ARG A 53 -7.74 6.75 -7.44
N GLU A 54 -7.85 7.51 -6.36
CA GLU A 54 -6.75 7.71 -5.41
C GLU A 54 -6.37 6.40 -4.69
N PHE A 55 -7.38 5.67 -4.21
CA PHE A 55 -7.19 4.35 -3.60
C PHE A 55 -6.58 3.34 -4.58
N GLU A 56 -7.15 3.23 -5.78
CA GLU A 56 -6.71 2.30 -6.83
C GLU A 56 -5.26 2.56 -7.23
N ALA A 57 -4.91 3.83 -7.50
CA ALA A 57 -3.56 4.20 -7.86
C ALA A 57 -2.56 3.86 -6.75
N GLY A 58 -2.94 4.10 -5.48
CA GLY A 58 -2.10 3.78 -4.34
C GLY A 58 -1.90 2.28 -4.14
N LEU A 59 -2.97 1.48 -4.24
CA LEU A 59 -2.88 0.03 -4.11
C LEU A 59 -2.03 -0.56 -5.24
N ARG A 60 -2.25 -0.17 -6.50
CA ARG A 60 -1.44 -0.67 -7.62
C ARG A 60 0.05 -0.39 -7.44
N ALA A 61 0.39 0.84 -7.02
CA ALA A 61 1.79 1.22 -6.79
C ALA A 61 2.41 0.45 -5.61
N HIS A 62 1.63 0.15 -4.57
CA HIS A 62 2.06 -0.71 -3.47
C HIS A 62 2.40 -2.13 -3.95
N LEU A 63 1.47 -2.77 -4.66
CA LEU A 63 1.68 -4.12 -5.20
C LEU A 63 2.90 -4.21 -6.13
N GLU A 64 3.10 -3.22 -7.00
CA GLU A 64 4.24 -3.15 -7.93
C GLU A 64 5.58 -3.09 -7.19
N VAL A 65 5.65 -2.29 -6.13
CA VAL A 65 6.87 -2.15 -5.33
C VAL A 65 7.20 -3.45 -4.61
N GLU A 66 6.21 -4.10 -3.99
CA GLU A 66 6.43 -5.35 -3.26
C GLU A 66 6.91 -6.45 -4.20
N GLU A 67 6.30 -6.56 -5.39
CA GLU A 67 6.70 -7.51 -6.42
C GLU A 67 8.12 -7.26 -6.95
N ALA A 68 8.48 -6.00 -7.17
CA ALA A 68 9.79 -5.64 -7.71
C ALA A 68 10.91 -5.80 -6.69
N GLU A 69 10.67 -5.39 -5.44
CA GLU A 69 11.73 -5.20 -4.45
C GLU A 69 11.71 -6.26 -3.33
N LEU A 70 10.53 -6.68 -2.88
CA LEU A 70 10.41 -7.55 -1.71
C LEU A 70 10.22 -9.03 -2.07
N PHE A 71 9.40 -9.35 -3.06
CA PHE A 71 9.13 -10.73 -3.48
C PHE A 71 10.40 -11.50 -3.88
N PRO A 72 11.39 -10.90 -4.58
CA PRO A 72 12.64 -11.58 -4.91
C PRO A 72 13.42 -12.08 -3.68
N LEU A 73 13.19 -11.48 -2.51
CA LEU A 73 13.83 -11.83 -1.24
C LEU A 73 13.24 -13.07 -0.58
N LEU A 74 12.00 -13.45 -0.93
CA LEU A 74 11.37 -14.63 -0.37
C LEU A 74 12.13 -15.89 -0.81
N PRO A 75 12.65 -16.69 0.14
CA PRO A 75 13.35 -17.93 -0.18
C PRO A 75 12.39 -19.05 -0.60
N ASP A 76 11.14 -19.01 -0.11
CA ASP A 76 10.10 -19.98 -0.46
C ASP A 76 9.34 -19.55 -1.72
N ARG A 77 9.46 -20.36 -2.77
CA ARG A 77 8.77 -20.14 -4.04
C ARG A 77 7.26 -20.32 -3.92
N ALA A 78 6.78 -21.26 -3.12
CA ALA A 78 5.34 -21.50 -2.97
C ALA A 78 4.67 -20.29 -2.32
N GLU A 79 5.33 -19.71 -1.32
CA GLU A 79 4.85 -18.52 -0.62
C GLU A 79 4.85 -17.29 -1.54
N ARG A 80 5.94 -17.08 -2.30
CA ARG A 80 5.99 -16.02 -3.32
C ARG A 80 4.85 -16.15 -4.33
N THR A 81 4.65 -17.34 -4.90
CA THR A 81 3.57 -17.57 -5.87
C THR A 81 2.18 -17.39 -5.27
N ALA A 82 2.00 -17.65 -3.98
CA ALA A 82 0.74 -17.39 -3.32
C ALA A 82 0.46 -15.89 -3.15
N LEU A 83 1.47 -15.08 -2.82
CA LEU A 83 1.35 -13.62 -2.76
C LEU A 83 1.14 -13.00 -4.15
N GLU A 84 1.87 -13.48 -5.17
CA GLU A 84 1.68 -13.06 -6.58
C GLU A 84 0.23 -13.29 -7.03
N ARG A 85 -0.37 -14.43 -6.66
CA ARG A 85 -1.78 -14.72 -6.96
C ARG A 85 -2.76 -13.85 -6.20
N ASP A 86 -2.45 -13.48 -4.96
CA ASP A 86 -3.27 -12.53 -4.21
C ASP A 86 -3.25 -11.17 -4.93
N HIS A 87 -2.08 -10.71 -5.41
CA HIS A 87 -1.93 -9.45 -6.15
C HIS A 87 -2.66 -9.47 -7.50
N GLU A 88 -2.57 -10.56 -8.26
CA GLU A 88 -3.33 -10.74 -9.49
C GLU A 88 -4.83 -10.62 -9.25
N ARG A 89 -5.35 -11.30 -8.20
CA ARG A 89 -6.77 -11.20 -7.81
C ARG A 89 -7.16 -9.78 -7.42
N PHE A 90 -6.31 -9.05 -6.70
CA PHE A 90 -6.60 -7.66 -6.36
C PHE A 90 -6.68 -6.77 -7.59
N ARG A 91 -5.78 -6.95 -8.57
CA ARG A 91 -5.84 -6.20 -9.82
C ARG A 91 -7.13 -6.46 -10.60
N GLU A 92 -7.55 -7.72 -10.69
CA GLU A 92 -8.83 -8.08 -11.32
C GLU A 92 -10.03 -7.45 -10.59
N GLN A 93 -10.01 -7.47 -9.25
CA GLN A 93 -11.06 -6.85 -8.44
C GLN A 93 -11.09 -5.33 -8.57
N LEU A 94 -9.92 -4.68 -8.67
CA LEU A 94 -9.81 -3.25 -8.90
C LEU A 94 -10.39 -2.85 -10.26
N ASP A 95 -10.12 -3.64 -11.31
CA ASP A 95 -10.69 -3.40 -12.64
C ASP A 95 -12.22 -3.50 -12.62
N GLU A 96 -12.76 -4.56 -12.02
CA GLU A 96 -14.20 -4.80 -11.90
C GLU A 96 -14.90 -3.69 -11.08
N LEU A 97 -14.37 -3.37 -9.91
CA LEU A 97 -14.96 -2.37 -9.02
C LEU A 97 -14.81 -0.95 -9.57
N GLY A 98 -13.72 -0.66 -10.29
CA GLY A 98 -13.54 0.62 -10.97
C GLY A 98 -14.63 0.87 -11.99
N LEU A 99 -15.01 -0.14 -12.77
CA LEU A 99 -16.17 -0.04 -13.68
C LEU A 99 -17.46 0.25 -12.91
N GLN A 100 -17.70 -0.46 -11.80
CA GLN A 100 -18.89 -0.26 -10.97
C GLN A 100 -18.95 1.14 -10.34
N VAL A 101 -17.81 1.73 -9.96
CA VAL A 101 -17.74 3.10 -9.45
C VAL A 101 -18.09 4.12 -10.55
N GLU A 102 -17.53 3.97 -11.74
CA GLU A 102 -17.76 4.88 -12.87
C GLU A 102 -19.23 4.87 -13.33
N VAL A 103 -19.94 3.74 -13.20
CA VAL A 103 -21.38 3.66 -13.48
C VAL A 103 -22.28 3.85 -12.26
N HIS A 104 -21.71 4.22 -11.11
CA HIS A 104 -22.41 4.42 -9.83
C HIS A 104 -23.24 3.21 -9.37
N ALA A 105 -22.74 2.00 -9.65
CA ALA A 105 -23.35 0.73 -9.31
C ALA A 105 -22.59 -0.04 -8.20
N ILE A 106 -21.52 0.55 -7.65
CA ILE A 106 -20.75 -0.09 -6.58
C ILE A 106 -21.63 -0.34 -5.36
N ARG A 107 -21.46 -1.52 -4.75
CA ARG A 107 -22.15 -1.92 -3.54
C ARG A 107 -21.19 -1.94 -2.36
N LYS A 108 -21.68 -1.54 -1.20
CA LYS A 108 -20.95 -1.61 0.06
C LYS A 108 -20.39 -3.00 0.35
N GLU A 109 -21.19 -4.05 0.12
CA GLU A 109 -20.75 -5.45 0.30
C GLU A 109 -19.49 -5.78 -0.51
N SER A 110 -19.36 -5.25 -1.73
CA SER A 110 -18.17 -5.44 -2.55
C SER A 110 -16.95 -4.71 -1.99
N VAL A 111 -17.15 -3.50 -1.45
CA VAL A 111 -16.10 -2.73 -0.76
C VAL A 111 -15.65 -3.43 0.53
N ASP A 112 -16.61 -3.92 1.32
CA ASP A 112 -16.33 -4.65 2.56
C ASP A 112 -15.55 -5.94 2.27
N THR A 113 -15.92 -6.68 1.21
CA THR A 113 -15.20 -7.89 0.78
C THR A 113 -13.76 -7.59 0.37
N LEU A 114 -13.54 -6.52 -0.41
CA LEU A 114 -12.18 -6.09 -0.77
C LEU A 114 -11.38 -5.69 0.47
N CYS A 115 -12.02 -4.98 1.41
CA CYS A 115 -11.41 -4.55 2.64
C CYS A 115 -10.96 -5.73 3.52
N GLU A 116 -11.79 -6.75 3.69
CA GLU A 116 -11.43 -7.95 4.44
C GLU A 116 -10.26 -8.71 3.79
N ALA A 117 -10.28 -8.82 2.46
CA ALA A 117 -9.23 -9.48 1.70
C ALA A 117 -7.88 -8.76 1.85
N LEU A 118 -7.86 -7.42 1.77
CA LEU A 118 -6.64 -6.63 1.94
C LEU A 118 -6.10 -6.68 3.38
N ARG A 119 -6.96 -6.72 4.40
CA ARG A 119 -6.52 -6.92 5.79
C ARG A 119 -5.85 -8.29 5.99
N ALA A 120 -6.45 -9.33 5.42
CA ALA A 120 -5.88 -10.68 5.50
C ALA A 120 -4.52 -10.76 4.77
N HIS A 121 -4.41 -10.10 3.61
CA HIS A 121 -3.18 -10.01 2.85
C HIS A 121 -2.08 -9.24 3.61
N ALA A 122 -2.38 -8.04 4.11
CA ALA A 122 -1.46 -7.24 4.91
C ALA A 122 -0.91 -8.02 6.13
N ALA A 123 -1.77 -8.79 6.81
CA ALA A 123 -1.36 -9.63 7.93
C ALA A 123 -0.40 -10.76 7.52
N ARG A 124 -0.59 -11.32 6.32
CA ARG A 124 0.29 -12.35 5.76
C ARG A 124 1.66 -11.77 5.42
N GLU A 125 1.70 -10.61 4.78
CA GLU A 125 2.94 -9.92 4.43
C GLU A 125 3.74 -9.51 5.66
N ASP A 126 3.08 -9.00 6.69
CA ASP A 126 3.73 -8.68 7.96
C ASP A 126 4.36 -9.92 8.63
N ALA A 127 3.64 -11.05 8.61
CA ALA A 127 4.10 -12.31 9.21
C ALA A 127 5.25 -12.97 8.44
N VAL A 128 5.33 -12.72 7.13
CA VAL A 128 6.23 -13.45 6.23
C VAL A 128 7.22 -12.51 5.54
N LEU A 129 6.72 -11.65 4.65
CA LEU A 129 7.51 -10.82 3.76
C LEU A 129 8.34 -9.79 4.54
N TYR A 130 7.71 -9.00 5.40
CA TYR A 130 8.40 -7.94 6.13
C TYR A 130 9.32 -8.51 7.20
N ARG A 131 8.98 -9.66 7.80
CA ARG A 131 9.90 -10.40 8.68
C ARG A 131 11.19 -10.77 7.95
N VAL A 132 11.10 -11.31 6.72
CA VAL A 132 12.28 -11.65 5.91
C VAL A 132 13.07 -10.41 5.51
N ALA A 133 12.39 -9.30 5.19
CA ALA A 133 13.05 -8.03 4.89
C ALA A 133 13.83 -7.49 6.10
N ASP A 134 13.24 -7.54 7.29
CA ASP A 134 13.86 -7.14 8.56
C ASP A 134 15.07 -8.03 8.90
N GLU A 135 14.94 -9.36 8.75
CA GLU A 135 16.04 -10.32 8.95
C GLU A 135 17.23 -10.07 8.01
N ARG A 136 16.96 -9.53 6.82
CA ARG A 136 17.99 -9.13 5.84
C ARG A 136 18.54 -7.73 6.07
N GLY A 137 18.04 -7.00 7.07
CA GLY A 137 18.48 -5.65 7.42
C GLY A 137 18.08 -4.58 6.39
N LEU A 138 17.02 -4.83 5.63
CA LEU A 138 16.50 -3.84 4.68
C LEU A 138 15.84 -2.70 5.43
N THR A 139 16.06 -1.49 4.92
CA THR A 139 15.50 -0.25 5.46
C THR A 139 15.03 0.60 4.30
N ASP A 140 14.07 1.48 4.55
CA ASP A 140 13.65 2.49 3.59
C ASP A 140 14.79 3.53 3.45
N GLY A 141 15.72 3.24 2.55
CA GLY A 141 16.76 4.19 2.15
C GLY A 141 16.15 5.32 1.30
N PRO A 142 16.82 6.48 1.18
CA PRO A 142 16.33 7.67 0.46
C PRO A 142 16.21 7.51 -1.07
N SER A 143 16.09 6.28 -1.57
CA SER A 143 15.98 5.93 -2.99
C SER A 143 15.04 4.75 -3.22
N LEU A 144 14.69 3.97 -2.20
CA LEU A 144 13.92 2.73 -2.37
C LEU A 144 12.42 3.03 -2.54
N LEU A 145 11.86 4.01 -1.82
CA LEU A 145 10.40 4.25 -1.77
C LEU A 145 10.01 5.75 -1.70
N ASP A 146 10.73 6.60 -2.41
CA ASP A 146 10.64 8.08 -2.33
C ASP A 146 9.31 8.70 -2.85
N ARG A 147 8.31 7.88 -3.16
CA ARG A 147 6.95 8.36 -3.51
C ARG A 147 5.97 7.95 -2.41
N PRO A 148 5.25 8.90 -1.78
CA PRO A 148 4.06 8.53 -1.02
C PRO A 148 3.09 7.85 -2.00
N LEU A 149 2.76 6.59 -1.71
CA LEU A 149 1.89 5.78 -2.57
C LEU A 149 0.44 6.27 -2.50
N VAL A 150 0.06 6.87 -1.37
CA VAL A 150 -1.23 7.53 -1.15
C VAL A 150 -0.97 9.00 -0.83
N ARG A 151 -1.65 9.91 -1.55
CA ARG A 151 -1.47 11.36 -1.43
C ARG A 151 -2.54 12.00 -0.56
#